data_AF-A0A1Q7P923-F1
#
_entry.id   AF-A0A1Q7P923-F1
#
_cell.length_a   1.000
_cell.length_b   1.000
_cell.length_c   1.000
_cell.angle_alpha   90.00
_cell.angle_beta   90.00
_cell.angle_gamma   90.00
#
_symmetry.space_group_name_H-M   'P 1'
#
loop_
_entity.id
_entity.type
_entity.pdbx_description
1 polymer ?
#
loop_
_entity_poly.entity_id
_entity_poly.type
_entity_poly.pdbx_seq_one_letter_code
_entity_poly.pdbx_strand_id
1 'polypeptide(L)'
;MTFKVNDNLRSFVLRPALILAACAAAGLCFGARAQQQAPASDAGESPPAIDAEENTPGEQMGEPDDLNAADIANAVGEAEAEMDGGLPEQPAEILQVPAAATNAVVQHIDHPQGLELWKKAKLSGGVYVAKTPSGREARLTIEPKLQGSMEKLLRMYRPVGAAVVALDPKSGKVLALAEYGEGAVTKQIYPAASIFKIITGAALLEKGVDPDVETCYHGGVHRLVGKLLQDKPNLDRRCLSLSMALAKSANVVFAKMAVKHLDADDLRKSAERFLFNRPIFDQPVEQSRAQIPDSGLDFARSAAGFGEVKLSPMHAALIAASVGNAGVAMEPSVLDSVNGEPVEPTGSMRLLNPETAATLRDMMKLTVSQGTATPVFRDRHRNVLGDIEVAGKTGSLSVHKAPFKDYSWFVGFAPADDPKIAVAAVVVNGLKWRVHAPYIAREALKAYLVGGPLGQPPVARFKHYKRRRKHHG
;
A
#
# COMPACT_ATOMS: atom_id res chain seq x y z
N MET A 1 28.62 -73.00 -18.84
CA MET A 1 28.42 -74.04 -17.82
C MET A 1 26.95 -74.09 -17.45
N THR A 2 26.35 -75.27 -17.61
CA THR A 2 25.13 -75.81 -16.95
C THR A 2 23.81 -75.03 -16.95
N PHE A 3 22.87 -75.56 -17.72
CA PHE A 3 21.41 -75.52 -17.53
C PHE A 3 20.98 -76.09 -16.17
N LYS A 4 19.93 -75.51 -15.57
CA LYS A 4 18.79 -76.29 -15.03
C LYS A 4 17.55 -75.41 -14.84
N VAL A 5 16.43 -76.02 -15.19
CA VAL A 5 15.04 -75.52 -15.32
C VAL A 5 14.15 -76.24 -14.28
N ASN A 6 12.94 -75.72 -14.11
CA ASN A 6 11.71 -76.19 -13.44
C ASN A 6 11.43 -75.57 -12.06
N ASP A 7 10.36 -74.80 -11.86
CA ASP A 7 8.91 -74.94 -12.13
C ASP A 7 8.14 -75.67 -11.02
N ASN A 8 7.11 -74.98 -10.53
CA ASN A 8 5.75 -75.42 -10.13
C ASN A 8 5.25 -74.62 -8.90
N LEU A 9 3.99 -74.20 -8.72
CA LEU A 9 2.78 -74.02 -9.54
C LEU A 9 1.66 -73.50 -8.58
N ARG A 10 0.58 -72.92 -9.15
CA ARG A 10 -0.80 -72.70 -8.60
C ARG A 10 -1.10 -71.31 -7.98
N SER A 11 -1.74 -70.35 -8.68
CA SER A 11 -3.12 -70.24 -9.26
C SER A 11 -4.14 -69.61 -8.29
N PHE A 12 -4.55 -68.34 -8.48
CA PHE A 12 -5.83 -67.85 -9.09
C PHE A 12 -7.09 -68.06 -8.19
N VAL A 13 -8.09 -67.18 -7.98
CA VAL A 13 -8.42 -65.81 -8.44
C VAL A 13 -9.78 -65.29 -7.87
N LEU A 14 -10.05 -63.97 -8.00
CA LEU A 14 -11.32 -63.18 -8.09
C LEU A 14 -12.35 -63.00 -6.91
N ARG A 15 -12.44 -61.75 -6.38
CA ARG A 15 -13.47 -60.64 -6.50
C ARG A 15 -14.99 -60.97 -6.77
N PRO A 16 -15.99 -60.04 -6.63
CA PRO A 16 -16.10 -58.66 -6.06
C PRO A 16 -17.47 -58.22 -5.39
N ALA A 17 -17.53 -56.93 -4.94
CA ALA A 17 -18.68 -55.96 -4.81
C ALA A 17 -19.74 -56.13 -3.67
N LEU A 18 -20.50 -55.15 -3.13
CA LEU A 18 -21.22 -53.91 -3.54
C LEU A 18 -21.63 -53.13 -2.21
N ILE A 19 -21.56 -51.78 -2.02
CA ILE A 19 -22.54 -50.66 -2.27
C ILE A 19 -23.52 -50.22 -1.10
N LEU A 20 -23.73 -48.87 -0.95
CA LEU A 20 -24.84 -48.02 -0.33
C LEU A 20 -25.00 -47.97 1.22
N ALA A 21 -25.51 -46.96 1.96
CA ALA A 21 -26.06 -45.58 1.82
C ALA A 21 -26.29 -45.01 3.27
N ALA A 22 -26.03 -43.73 3.63
CA ALA A 22 -26.95 -42.55 3.72
C ALA A 22 -27.56 -42.17 5.11
N CYS A 23 -27.77 -40.84 5.27
CA CYS A 23 -28.69 -40.06 6.15
C CYS A 23 -28.36 -39.84 7.66
N ALA A 24 -28.18 -38.59 8.12
CA ALA A 24 -29.18 -37.58 8.60
C ALA A 24 -29.45 -37.75 10.11
N ALA A 25 -29.74 -36.77 10.98
CA ALA A 25 -29.79 -35.32 11.03
C ALA A 25 -29.99 -34.91 12.52
N ALA A 26 -29.79 -33.62 12.82
CA ALA A 26 -30.53 -32.81 13.82
C ALA A 26 -30.33 -32.99 15.34
N GLY A 27 -30.36 -31.84 16.05
CA GLY A 27 -30.65 -31.70 17.49
C GLY A 27 -29.48 -31.19 18.32
N LEU A 28 -29.17 -29.88 18.41
CA LEU A 28 -29.80 -28.88 19.29
C LEU A 28 -30.13 -29.38 20.71
N CYS A 29 -29.39 -28.86 21.71
CA CYS A 29 -29.81 -28.35 23.04
C CYS A 29 -28.55 -27.99 23.86
N PHE A 30 -28.22 -26.72 24.05
CA PHE A 30 -28.57 -25.90 25.24
C PHE A 30 -28.28 -26.54 26.59
N GLY A 31 -27.45 -25.88 27.43
CA GLY A 31 -27.45 -26.14 28.87
C GLY A 31 -26.17 -25.81 29.65
N ALA A 32 -26.01 -24.54 30.02
CA ALA A 32 -25.46 -23.99 31.27
C ALA A 32 -24.36 -24.74 32.09
N ARG A 33 -23.17 -24.11 32.12
CA ARG A 33 -22.52 -23.45 33.28
C ARG A 33 -22.57 -24.11 34.68
N ALA A 34 -21.40 -24.54 35.18
CA ALA A 34 -20.88 -24.36 36.56
C ALA A 34 -19.39 -24.80 36.59
N GLN A 35 -18.43 -23.87 36.69
CA GLN A 35 -17.70 -23.51 37.92
C GLN A 35 -17.21 -24.70 38.77
N GLN A 36 -15.88 -24.93 38.80
CA GLN A 36 -15.12 -25.01 40.05
C GLN A 36 -13.61 -25.04 39.81
N GLN A 37 -12.90 -24.49 40.80
CA GLN A 37 -11.51 -24.06 40.84
C GLN A 37 -10.47 -25.19 40.90
N ALA A 38 -9.25 -24.83 40.50
CA ALA A 38 -8.01 -25.57 40.68
C ALA A 38 -7.60 -25.71 42.17
N PRO A 39 -6.60 -26.56 42.43
CA PRO A 39 -5.49 -26.13 43.28
C PRO A 39 -4.10 -26.41 42.69
N ALA A 40 -3.13 -25.72 43.29
CA ALA A 40 -1.73 -25.55 42.92
C ALA A 40 -0.82 -26.76 43.25
N SER A 41 0.40 -26.77 42.69
CA SER A 41 1.55 -27.47 43.26
C SER A 41 2.83 -26.64 43.11
N ASP A 42 3.66 -26.77 44.13
CA ASP A 42 4.76 -25.91 44.56
C ASP A 42 6.14 -26.48 44.14
N ALA A 43 7.18 -25.72 44.45
CA ALA A 43 8.59 -25.73 44.05
C ALA A 43 9.44 -27.02 44.20
N GLY A 44 10.60 -27.03 43.53
CA GLY A 44 11.70 -27.98 43.80
C GLY A 44 12.92 -27.88 42.87
N GLU A 45 13.90 -27.04 43.26
CA GLU A 45 15.37 -27.18 43.16
C GLU A 45 16.16 -27.29 41.82
N SER A 46 17.25 -26.51 41.77
CA SER A 46 18.50 -26.65 40.95
C SER A 46 19.65 -26.95 41.93
N PRO A 47 20.84 -27.54 41.60
CA PRO A 47 21.91 -26.96 40.71
C PRO A 47 22.89 -28.05 40.13
N PRO A 48 24.19 -27.84 39.75
CA PRO A 48 24.99 -26.64 39.45
C PRO A 48 25.74 -26.67 38.07
N ALA A 49 26.59 -25.66 37.89
CA ALA A 49 27.30 -25.14 36.70
C ALA A 49 28.45 -25.96 36.10
N ILE A 50 28.80 -25.64 34.84
CA ILE A 50 30.19 -25.67 34.34
C ILE A 50 30.37 -24.56 33.28
N ASP A 51 31.41 -23.74 33.46
CA ASP A 51 31.89 -22.70 32.54
C ASP A 51 32.76 -23.28 31.41
N ALA A 52 32.90 -22.46 30.35
CA ALA A 52 34.12 -22.16 29.60
C ALA A 52 34.15 -22.49 28.09
N GLU A 53 34.55 -21.43 27.37
CA GLU A 53 35.35 -21.36 26.15
C GLU A 53 34.68 -21.25 24.77
N GLU A 54 34.83 -20.03 24.25
CA GLU A 54 35.02 -19.65 22.85
C GLU A 54 35.60 -20.75 21.97
N ASN A 55 34.97 -20.97 20.82
CA ASN A 55 35.70 -21.09 19.57
C ASN A 55 34.77 -20.85 18.38
N THR A 56 35.13 -19.85 17.58
CA THR A 56 34.60 -19.65 16.23
C THR A 56 35.62 -20.23 15.26
N PRO A 57 35.21 -20.99 14.24
CA PRO A 57 35.94 -20.95 12.97
C PRO A 57 35.00 -20.52 11.84
N GLY A 58 35.45 -19.50 11.10
CA GLY A 58 34.82 -19.07 9.87
C GLY A 58 35.24 -19.91 8.67
N GLU A 59 34.67 -19.58 7.52
CA GLU A 59 35.25 -19.87 6.21
C GLU A 59 35.07 -18.66 5.29
N GLN A 60 36.22 -18.20 4.77
CA GLN A 60 36.38 -17.22 3.70
C GLN A 60 36.29 -17.91 2.34
N MET A 61 35.74 -17.21 1.34
CA MET A 61 36.18 -17.12 -0.07
C MET A 61 35.31 -16.02 -0.71
N GLY A 62 35.73 -15.07 -1.56
CA GLY A 62 36.98 -14.67 -2.20
C GLY A 62 36.59 -13.55 -3.18
N GLU A 63 37.36 -12.47 -3.26
CA GLU A 63 37.17 -11.33 -4.19
C GLU A 63 38.04 -11.54 -5.46
N PRO A 64 37.69 -10.96 -6.63
CA PRO A 64 37.98 -9.54 -6.86
C PRO A 64 36.93 -8.70 -7.63
N ASP A 65 36.86 -7.43 -7.22
CA ASP A 65 36.58 -6.17 -7.95
C ASP A 65 35.32 -6.04 -8.83
N ASP A 66 34.22 -5.57 -8.23
CA ASP A 66 33.78 -4.16 -8.24
C ASP A 66 32.31 -4.06 -7.77
N LEU A 67 32.09 -3.20 -6.75
CA LEU A 67 30.82 -2.88 -6.07
C LEU A 67 30.27 -3.96 -5.09
N ASN A 68 30.71 -3.86 -3.83
CA ASN A 68 30.40 -4.78 -2.74
C ASN A 68 28.90 -4.87 -2.37
N ALA A 69 28.38 -6.10 -2.34
CA ALA A 69 27.03 -6.49 -1.89
C ALA A 69 26.82 -6.47 -0.36
N ALA A 70 27.81 -6.05 0.43
CA ALA A 70 27.70 -5.87 1.88
C ALA A 70 26.99 -4.56 2.29
N ASP A 71 26.90 -3.56 1.41
CA ASP A 71 26.15 -2.31 1.68
C ASP A 71 24.63 -2.47 1.51
N ILE A 72 24.20 -3.59 0.94
CA ILE A 72 22.77 -3.95 0.80
C ILE A 72 22.32 -4.86 1.97
N ALA A 73 23.25 -5.53 2.66
CA ALA A 73 22.94 -6.43 3.77
C ALA A 73 22.90 -5.75 5.16
N ASN A 74 23.57 -4.59 5.34
CA ASN A 74 23.42 -3.79 6.57
C ASN A 74 22.09 -2.99 6.65
N ALA A 75 21.23 -3.11 5.64
CA ALA A 75 19.90 -2.52 5.60
C ALA A 75 18.81 -3.30 6.38
N VAL A 76 19.18 -4.35 7.13
CA VAL A 76 18.22 -5.23 7.84
C VAL A 76 18.48 -5.30 9.36
N GLY A 77 19.43 -4.51 9.88
CA GLY A 77 19.89 -4.58 11.27
C GLY A 77 19.22 -3.63 12.29
N GLU A 78 18.58 -2.54 11.87
CA GLU A 78 18.13 -1.49 12.80
C GLU A 78 16.62 -1.19 12.75
N ALA A 79 15.80 -2.23 12.65
CA ALA A 79 14.36 -2.18 12.93
C ALA A 79 14.06 -2.28 14.45
N GLU A 80 14.93 -1.70 15.28
CA GLU A 80 14.77 -1.59 16.73
C GLU A 80 14.88 -0.11 17.15
N ALA A 81 13.83 0.63 16.86
CA ALA A 81 13.41 1.73 17.71
C ALA A 81 11.94 1.46 18.04
N GLU A 82 11.78 0.47 18.93
CA GLU A 82 10.52 0.16 19.56
C GLU A 82 9.93 1.38 20.26
N MET A 83 8.62 1.48 20.13
CA MET A 83 7.77 1.99 21.19
C MET A 83 7.97 1.12 22.44
N ASP A 84 8.71 1.63 23.42
CA ASP A 84 8.50 1.24 24.83
C ASP A 84 8.85 2.41 25.77
N GLY A 85 7.90 2.74 26.65
CA GLY A 85 8.11 3.37 27.97
C GLY A 85 8.24 4.90 28.13
N GLY A 86 7.14 5.58 28.50
CA GLY A 86 7.15 6.88 29.19
C GLY A 86 5.74 7.48 29.41
N LEU A 87 5.29 7.57 30.67
CA LEU A 87 3.97 7.98 31.19
C LEU A 87 3.51 9.41 30.79
N PRO A 88 2.23 9.80 31.01
CA PRO A 88 1.43 10.56 30.06
C PRO A 88 1.87 12.02 29.97
N GLU A 89 2.25 12.46 28.77
CA GLU A 89 1.90 13.83 28.39
C GLU A 89 0.38 13.88 28.24
N GLN A 90 -0.23 14.95 28.76
CA GLN A 90 -1.67 15.16 28.66
C GLN A 90 -2.09 14.95 27.20
N PRO A 91 -3.20 14.23 26.93
CA PRO A 91 -3.65 14.07 25.55
C PRO A 91 -3.80 15.46 24.94
N ALA A 92 -2.96 15.76 23.94
CA ALA A 92 -3.13 16.95 23.14
C ALA A 92 -4.58 16.96 22.65
N GLU A 93 -5.25 18.09 22.84
CA GLU A 93 -6.67 18.23 22.58
C GLU A 93 -6.96 17.86 21.11
N ILE A 94 -7.65 16.75 20.90
CA ILE A 94 -7.97 16.25 19.54
C ILE A 94 -9.19 17.02 19.05
N LEU A 95 -8.97 18.17 18.42
CA LEU A 95 -10.02 18.84 17.67
C LEU A 95 -10.20 18.12 16.33
N GLN A 96 -11.41 17.58 16.13
CA GLN A 96 -11.82 17.14 14.80
C GLN A 96 -11.80 18.35 13.86
N VAL A 97 -11.25 18.18 12.66
CA VAL A 97 -11.40 19.15 11.59
C VAL A 97 -12.91 19.35 11.38
N PRO A 98 -13.47 20.54 11.63
CA PRO A 98 -14.85 20.80 11.24
C PRO A 98 -14.90 20.62 9.73
N ALA A 99 -15.82 19.80 9.23
CA ALA A 99 -16.05 19.73 7.78
C ALA A 99 -16.43 21.15 7.32
N ALA A 100 -15.50 21.86 6.67
CA ALA A 100 -15.79 23.16 6.10
C ALA A 100 -16.78 22.88 4.97
N ALA A 101 -18.01 23.33 5.17
CA ALA A 101 -19.11 23.21 4.23
C ALA A 101 -18.89 24.15 3.03
N THR A 102 -17.86 23.91 2.21
CA THR A 102 -17.66 24.64 0.95
C THR A 102 -17.08 23.73 -0.12
N ASN A 103 -17.92 22.77 -0.50
CA ASN A 103 -18.18 22.32 -1.87
C ASN A 103 -19.23 21.26 -1.64
N ALA A 104 -20.51 21.60 -1.85
CA ALA A 104 -21.58 20.63 -1.78
C ALA A 104 -21.16 19.45 -2.68
N VAL A 105 -20.93 18.29 -2.07
CA VAL A 105 -20.87 17.05 -2.84
C VAL A 105 -22.23 16.98 -3.48
N VAL A 106 -22.30 17.26 -4.79
CA VAL A 106 -23.53 17.14 -5.54
C VAL A 106 -23.86 15.66 -5.50
N GLN A 107 -24.79 15.27 -4.62
CA GLN A 107 -25.32 13.93 -4.63
C GLN A 107 -26.17 13.80 -5.87
N HIS A 108 -25.71 12.98 -6.81
CA HIS A 108 -26.43 12.71 -8.03
C HIS A 108 -27.45 11.62 -7.69
N ILE A 109 -28.62 12.04 -7.21
CA ILE A 109 -29.71 11.17 -6.72
C ILE A 109 -30.12 10.08 -7.75
N ASP A 110 -29.86 10.30 -9.03
CA ASP A 110 -30.17 9.38 -10.13
C ASP A 110 -28.96 8.60 -10.68
N HIS A 111 -27.77 8.67 -10.07
CA HIS A 111 -26.60 7.97 -10.57
C HIS A 111 -26.70 6.47 -10.23
N PRO A 112 -26.74 5.55 -11.21
CA PRO A 112 -26.68 4.13 -10.90
C PRO A 112 -25.36 3.87 -10.18
N GLN A 113 -25.41 3.32 -8.97
CA GLN A 113 -24.21 3.05 -8.17
C GLN A 113 -23.32 2.04 -8.89
N GLY A 114 -22.34 2.54 -9.64
CA GLY A 114 -21.54 1.74 -10.55
C GLY A 114 -20.74 0.63 -9.84
N LEU A 115 -20.36 0.86 -8.58
CA LEU A 115 -19.72 -0.16 -7.73
C LEU A 115 -20.66 -1.33 -7.36
N GLU A 116 -21.97 -1.10 -7.23
CA GLU A 116 -22.94 -2.18 -7.04
C GLU A 116 -23.20 -2.96 -8.33
N LEU A 117 -23.18 -2.27 -9.47
CA LEU A 117 -23.25 -2.91 -10.78
C LEU A 117 -22.02 -3.78 -11.04
N TRP A 118 -20.83 -3.30 -10.66
CA TRP A 118 -19.57 -4.04 -10.78
C TRP A 118 -19.64 -5.42 -10.11
N LYS A 119 -20.18 -5.50 -8.90
CA LYS A 119 -20.33 -6.78 -8.16
C LYS A 119 -21.16 -7.83 -8.89
N LYS A 120 -22.03 -7.41 -9.82
CA LYS A 120 -22.94 -8.28 -10.58
C LYS A 120 -22.56 -8.37 -12.06
N ALA A 121 -21.50 -7.70 -12.47
CA ALA A 121 -21.11 -7.57 -13.86
C ALA A 121 -20.64 -8.91 -14.42
N LYS A 122 -20.89 -9.11 -15.72
CA LYS A 122 -20.41 -10.27 -16.48
C LYS A 122 -19.68 -9.78 -17.71
N LEU A 123 -18.64 -10.51 -18.10
CA LEU A 123 -17.94 -10.24 -19.34
C LEU A 123 -18.80 -10.75 -20.51
N SER A 124 -19.18 -9.86 -21.42
CA SER A 124 -19.94 -10.17 -22.64
C SER A 124 -19.40 -9.34 -23.79
N GLY A 125 -19.12 -9.95 -24.94
CA GLY A 125 -18.60 -9.23 -26.11
C GLY A 125 -17.29 -8.45 -25.86
N GLY A 126 -16.47 -8.90 -24.90
CA GLY A 126 -15.22 -8.22 -24.55
C GLY A 126 -15.36 -6.97 -23.67
N VAL A 127 -16.55 -6.72 -23.09
CA VAL A 127 -16.81 -5.63 -22.15
C VAL A 127 -17.58 -6.14 -20.93
N TYR A 128 -17.48 -5.45 -19.80
CA TYR A 128 -18.30 -5.79 -18.64
C TYR A 128 -19.69 -5.15 -18.75
N VAL A 129 -20.72 -5.99 -18.58
CA VAL A 129 -22.12 -5.58 -18.62
C VAL A 129 -22.85 -6.02 -17.35
N ALA A 130 -23.81 -5.22 -16.90
CA ALA A 130 -24.71 -5.53 -15.80
C ALA A 130 -26.14 -5.08 -16.13
N LYS A 131 -27.13 -5.56 -15.39
CA LYS A 131 -28.49 -5.01 -15.45
C LYS A 131 -28.69 -4.02 -14.30
N THR A 132 -29.16 -2.83 -14.62
CA THR A 132 -29.60 -1.83 -13.62
C THR A 132 -30.83 -2.33 -12.85
N PRO A 133 -31.18 -1.72 -11.70
CA PRO A 133 -32.41 -2.06 -10.98
C PRO A 133 -33.67 -1.97 -11.85
N SER A 134 -33.69 -1.08 -12.85
CA SER A 134 -34.80 -0.93 -13.80
C SER A 134 -34.72 -1.89 -15.00
N GLY A 135 -33.86 -2.91 -14.98
CA GLY A 135 -33.71 -3.91 -16.05
C GLY A 135 -32.94 -3.44 -17.30
N ARG A 136 -32.51 -2.17 -17.36
CA ARG A 136 -31.71 -1.65 -18.47
C ARG A 136 -30.30 -2.23 -18.46
N GLU A 137 -29.72 -2.42 -19.64
CA GLU A 137 -28.35 -2.89 -19.77
C GLU A 137 -27.38 -1.75 -19.51
N ALA A 138 -26.43 -1.98 -18.61
CA ALA A 138 -25.35 -1.06 -18.31
C ALA A 138 -24.02 -1.65 -18.78
N ARG A 139 -23.26 -0.90 -19.56
CA ARG A 139 -21.85 -1.18 -19.86
C ARG A 139 -20.98 -0.45 -18.84
N LEU A 140 -19.95 -1.13 -18.35
CA LEU A 140 -19.03 -0.59 -17.35
C LEU A 140 -17.72 -0.14 -17.98
N THR A 141 -17.03 0.79 -17.32
CA THR A 141 -15.75 1.39 -17.73
C THR A 141 -14.55 0.47 -17.49
N ILE A 142 -14.73 -0.62 -16.75
CA ILE A 142 -13.66 -1.53 -16.35
C ILE A 142 -13.07 -2.23 -17.58
N GLU A 143 -11.74 -2.12 -17.73
CA GLU A 143 -10.99 -2.68 -18.86
C GLU A 143 -10.65 -4.16 -18.61
N PRO A 144 -11.25 -5.13 -19.34
CA PRO A 144 -11.12 -6.55 -19.01
C PRO A 144 -9.69 -7.09 -19.03
N LYS A 145 -8.86 -6.59 -19.94
CA LYS A 145 -7.44 -6.98 -20.02
C LYS A 145 -6.66 -6.50 -18.80
N LEU A 146 -6.84 -5.24 -18.40
CA LEU A 146 -6.18 -4.68 -17.22
C LEU A 146 -6.67 -5.36 -15.94
N GLN A 147 -7.99 -5.43 -15.75
CA GLN A 147 -8.64 -6.06 -14.60
C GLN A 147 -8.16 -7.52 -14.44
N GLY A 148 -8.30 -8.33 -15.49
CA GLY A 148 -7.91 -9.73 -15.46
C GLY A 148 -6.41 -9.94 -15.22
N SER A 149 -5.57 -9.04 -15.76
CA SER A 149 -4.12 -9.08 -15.53
C SER A 149 -3.77 -8.81 -14.07
N MET A 150 -4.39 -7.79 -13.46
CA MET A 150 -4.16 -7.46 -12.05
C MET A 150 -4.64 -8.56 -11.13
N GLU A 151 -5.86 -9.07 -11.33
CA GLU A 151 -6.36 -10.19 -10.54
C GLU A 151 -5.48 -11.45 -10.66
N LYS A 152 -5.04 -11.78 -11.89
CA LYS A 152 -4.12 -12.91 -12.11
C LYS A 152 -2.81 -12.71 -11.36
N LEU A 153 -2.26 -11.49 -11.40
CA LEU A 153 -1.03 -11.14 -10.70
C LEU A 153 -1.20 -11.28 -9.18
N LEU A 154 -2.27 -10.74 -8.61
CA LEU A 154 -2.55 -10.86 -7.17
C LEU A 154 -2.73 -12.31 -6.74
N ARG A 155 -3.48 -13.12 -7.51
CA ARG A 155 -3.64 -14.57 -7.26
C ARG A 155 -2.33 -15.35 -7.34
N MET A 156 -1.42 -14.95 -8.22
CA MET A 156 -0.11 -15.59 -8.37
C MET A 156 0.75 -15.42 -7.11
N TYR A 157 0.77 -14.22 -6.53
CA TYR A 157 1.64 -13.91 -5.40
C TYR A 157 1.03 -14.19 -4.03
N ARG A 158 -0.30 -14.27 -3.94
CA ARG A 158 -1.05 -14.61 -2.72
C ARG A 158 -0.64 -13.77 -1.49
N PRO A 159 -0.66 -12.43 -1.58
CA PRO A 159 -0.44 -11.58 -0.40
C PRO A 159 -1.57 -11.80 0.63
N VAL A 160 -1.40 -11.36 1.87
CA VAL A 160 -2.47 -11.42 2.89
C VAL A 160 -3.68 -10.61 2.43
N GLY A 161 -3.43 -9.44 1.85
CA GLY A 161 -4.43 -8.64 1.17
C GLY A 161 -3.79 -7.78 0.09
N ALA A 162 -4.53 -7.46 -0.96
CA ALA A 162 -4.10 -6.48 -1.95
C ALA A 162 -5.28 -5.83 -2.65
N ALA A 163 -5.10 -4.58 -3.05
CA ALA A 163 -6.07 -3.85 -3.85
C ALA A 163 -5.36 -3.00 -4.89
N VAL A 164 -5.91 -2.96 -6.09
CA VAL A 164 -5.43 -2.15 -7.22
C VAL A 164 -6.61 -1.39 -7.79
N VAL A 165 -6.50 -0.07 -7.84
CA VAL A 165 -7.43 0.82 -8.54
C VAL A 165 -6.70 1.50 -9.67
N ALA A 166 -7.32 1.53 -10.84
CA ALA A 166 -6.86 2.33 -11.96
C ALA A 166 -7.97 3.28 -12.43
N LEU A 167 -7.60 4.53 -12.69
CA LEU A 167 -8.49 5.58 -13.19
C LEU A 167 -7.93 6.18 -14.47
N ASP A 168 -8.79 6.60 -15.39
CA ASP A 168 -8.45 7.60 -16.39
C ASP A 168 -8.41 8.98 -15.70
N PRO A 169 -7.26 9.69 -15.68
CA PRO A 169 -7.14 10.98 -14.98
C PRO A 169 -8.04 12.08 -15.53
N LYS A 170 -8.38 12.06 -16.81
CA LYS A 170 -9.10 13.13 -17.51
C LYS A 170 -10.59 12.98 -17.45
N SER A 171 -11.07 11.74 -17.46
CA SER A 171 -12.51 11.43 -17.42
C SER A 171 -13.00 10.99 -16.05
N GLY A 172 -12.14 10.43 -15.20
CA GLY A 172 -12.57 9.77 -13.96
C GLY A 172 -13.09 8.35 -14.18
N LYS A 173 -13.06 7.81 -15.42
CA LYS A 173 -13.45 6.42 -15.68
C LYS A 173 -12.60 5.46 -14.84
N VAL A 174 -13.26 4.56 -14.13
CA VAL A 174 -12.60 3.50 -13.35
C VAL A 174 -12.24 2.37 -14.30
N LEU A 175 -10.94 2.17 -14.51
CA LEU A 175 -10.39 1.20 -15.46
C LEU A 175 -10.17 -0.17 -14.82
N ALA A 176 -9.89 -0.23 -13.52
CA ALA A 176 -9.73 -1.49 -12.78
C ALA A 176 -10.04 -1.33 -11.28
N LEU A 177 -10.56 -2.40 -10.69
CA LEU A 177 -10.91 -2.60 -9.29
C LEU A 177 -10.53 -4.03 -8.87
N ALA A 178 -9.23 -4.33 -8.82
CA ALA A 178 -8.76 -5.68 -8.48
C ALA A 178 -8.50 -5.83 -6.98
N GLU A 179 -9.04 -6.88 -6.38
CA GLU A 179 -8.89 -7.19 -4.96
C GLU A 179 -8.37 -8.62 -4.76
N TYR A 180 -7.70 -8.86 -3.63
CA TYR A 180 -7.29 -10.20 -3.20
C TYR A 180 -7.22 -10.29 -1.68
N GLY A 181 -7.64 -11.42 -1.11
CA GLY A 181 -7.53 -11.71 0.33
C GLY A 181 -8.26 -10.67 1.18
N GLU A 182 -7.57 -10.11 2.16
CA GLU A 182 -8.07 -9.01 3.02
C GLU A 182 -8.09 -7.63 2.31
N GLY A 183 -7.84 -7.59 1.00
CA GLY A 183 -7.83 -6.40 0.18
C GLY A 183 -9.23 -5.79 -0.03
N ALA A 184 -9.34 -4.46 -0.05
CA ALA A 184 -10.56 -3.75 -0.40
C ALA A 184 -10.25 -2.39 -1.03
N VAL A 185 -10.78 -2.11 -2.23
CA VAL A 185 -10.55 -0.87 -2.98
C VAL A 185 -11.29 0.34 -2.38
N THR A 186 -12.39 0.11 -1.67
CA THR A 186 -13.25 1.16 -1.12
C THR A 186 -13.08 1.40 0.38
N LYS A 187 -12.30 0.58 1.10
CA LYS A 187 -12.17 0.68 2.56
C LYS A 187 -10.96 1.49 2.98
N GLN A 188 -11.10 2.31 4.03
CA GLN A 188 -10.00 3.11 4.61
C GLN A 188 -9.27 2.35 5.74
N ILE A 189 -8.91 1.10 5.49
CA ILE A 189 -8.26 0.20 6.46
C ILE A 189 -6.73 0.26 6.40
N TYR A 190 -6.18 1.02 5.46
CA TYR A 190 -4.75 1.06 5.21
C TYR A 190 -4.13 2.35 5.76
N PRO A 191 -2.98 2.27 6.45
CA PRO A 191 -2.21 3.46 6.78
C PRO A 191 -1.78 4.15 5.48
N ALA A 192 -1.95 5.46 5.40
CA ALA A 192 -1.52 6.23 4.22
C ALA A 192 0.01 6.15 4.04
N ALA A 193 0.76 6.07 5.15
CA ALA A 193 2.22 6.07 5.14
C ALA A 193 2.73 7.25 4.30
N SER A 194 3.88 7.09 3.63
CA SER A 194 4.46 8.17 2.82
C SER A 194 3.66 8.59 1.58
N ILE A 195 2.47 8.02 1.31
CA ILE A 195 1.55 8.59 0.31
C ILE A 195 1.07 9.97 0.76
N PHE A 196 0.89 10.18 2.07
CA PHE A 196 0.46 11.46 2.61
C PHE A 196 1.44 12.61 2.35
N LYS A 197 2.71 12.30 2.04
CA LYS A 197 3.71 13.31 1.66
C LYS A 197 3.38 14.03 0.35
N ILE A 198 2.48 13.51 -0.48
CA ILE A 198 1.95 14.27 -1.62
C ILE A 198 1.16 15.49 -1.11
N ILE A 199 0.34 15.29 -0.07
CA ILE A 199 -0.49 16.32 0.56
C ILE A 199 0.38 17.31 1.35
N THR A 200 1.34 16.80 2.13
CA THR A 200 2.32 17.65 2.83
C THR A 200 3.19 18.43 1.85
N GLY A 201 3.65 17.79 0.76
CA GLY A 201 4.44 18.45 -0.29
C GLY A 201 3.65 19.55 -0.99
N ALA A 202 2.39 19.31 -1.31
CA ALA A 202 1.49 20.34 -1.84
C ALA A 202 1.38 21.55 -0.90
N ALA A 203 1.18 21.30 0.40
CA ALA A 203 1.07 22.36 1.40
C ALA A 203 2.35 23.19 1.51
N LEU A 204 3.53 22.54 1.46
CA LEU A 204 4.82 23.22 1.46
C LEU A 204 5.00 24.10 0.22
N LEU A 205 4.72 23.57 -0.98
CA LEU A 205 4.82 24.31 -2.23
C LEU A 205 3.89 25.53 -2.25
N GLU A 206 2.64 25.37 -1.80
CA GLU A 206 1.67 26.47 -1.71
C GLU A 206 2.04 27.52 -0.65
N LYS A 207 2.86 27.15 0.33
CA LYS A 207 3.49 28.08 1.28
C LYS A 207 4.77 28.74 0.76
N GLY A 208 5.11 28.50 -0.51
CA GLY A 208 6.26 29.10 -1.18
C GLY A 208 7.59 28.40 -0.88
N VAL A 209 7.56 27.18 -0.35
CA VAL A 209 8.78 26.38 -0.17
C VAL A 209 9.24 25.91 -1.54
N ASP A 210 10.43 26.33 -1.95
CA ASP A 210 11.01 25.97 -3.24
C ASP A 210 11.31 24.46 -3.31
N PRO A 211 10.99 23.75 -4.41
CA PRO A 211 11.28 22.31 -4.56
C PRO A 211 12.75 21.93 -4.40
N ASP A 212 13.67 22.87 -4.67
CA ASP A 212 15.12 22.67 -4.59
C ASP A 212 15.71 23.12 -3.24
N VAL A 213 14.90 23.71 -2.34
CA VAL A 213 15.38 24.09 -1.01
C VAL A 213 15.85 22.86 -0.24
N GLU A 214 17.09 22.91 0.23
CA GLU A 214 17.69 21.81 0.96
C GLU A 214 17.43 21.90 2.47
N THR A 215 17.26 20.75 3.10
CA THR A 215 17.31 20.62 4.56
C THR A 215 18.28 19.52 4.94
N CYS A 216 19.25 19.89 5.77
CA CYS A 216 20.28 18.98 6.24
C CYS A 216 19.78 18.14 7.43
N TYR A 217 20.30 16.93 7.56
CA TYR A 217 19.82 15.94 8.53
C TYR A 217 20.92 14.96 8.97
N HIS A 218 20.71 14.37 10.13
CA HIS A 218 21.49 13.27 10.69
C HIS A 218 20.60 12.08 11.06
N GLY A 219 21.19 10.94 11.44
CA GLY A 219 20.41 9.78 11.92
C GLY A 219 19.66 8.98 10.85
N GLY A 220 19.91 9.27 9.56
CA GLY A 220 19.28 8.57 8.43
C GLY A 220 17.95 9.20 8.01
N VAL A 221 17.39 8.69 6.91
CA VAL A 221 16.20 9.30 6.29
C VAL A 221 14.88 8.72 6.80
N HIS A 222 14.86 7.51 7.35
CA HIS A 222 13.61 6.80 7.68
C HIS A 222 13.19 6.91 9.15
N ARG A 223 14.14 7.01 10.09
CA ARG A 223 13.82 7.10 11.52
C ARG A 223 13.26 8.48 11.85
N LEU A 224 12.15 8.56 12.59
CA LEU A 224 11.55 9.83 12.99
C LEU A 224 11.28 9.85 14.49
N VAL A 225 12.11 10.58 15.23
CA VAL A 225 12.04 10.77 16.68
C VAL A 225 12.35 12.23 17.01
N GLY A 226 11.86 12.74 18.15
CA GLY A 226 11.93 14.17 18.49
C GLY A 226 13.33 14.79 18.36
N LYS A 227 14.37 14.07 18.83
CA LYS A 227 15.76 14.55 18.74
C LYS A 227 16.28 14.77 17.31
N LEU A 228 15.68 14.13 16.30
CA LEU A 228 16.06 14.28 14.89
C LEU A 228 15.37 15.47 14.21
N LEU A 229 14.39 16.10 14.86
CA LEU A 229 13.75 17.30 14.36
C LEU A 229 14.59 18.57 14.60
N GLN A 230 15.53 18.50 15.56
CA GLN A 230 16.39 19.61 15.90
C GLN A 230 17.57 19.71 14.92
N ASP A 231 17.86 20.91 14.46
CA ASP A 231 19.07 21.20 13.68
C ASP A 231 20.31 21.04 14.56
N LYS A 232 21.31 20.31 14.06
CA LYS A 232 22.59 20.09 14.72
C LYS A 232 23.71 20.27 13.70
N PRO A 233 24.25 21.51 13.54
CA PRO A 233 25.24 21.82 12.51
C PRO A 233 26.47 20.90 12.49
N ASN A 234 26.87 20.37 13.65
CA ASN A 234 27.99 19.43 13.76
C ASN A 234 27.67 17.99 13.31
N LEU A 235 26.40 17.61 13.25
CA LEU A 235 25.93 16.27 12.87
C LEU A 235 25.23 16.22 11.51
N ASP A 236 24.61 17.32 11.08
CA ASP A 236 23.81 17.44 9.85
C ASP A 236 24.70 17.52 8.59
N ARG A 237 25.38 16.41 8.26
CA ARG A 237 26.35 16.33 7.15
C ARG A 237 25.76 15.97 5.79
N ARG A 238 24.46 15.69 5.72
CA ARG A 238 23.76 15.31 4.48
C ARG A 238 22.56 16.20 4.32
N CYS A 239 22.25 16.60 3.09
CA CYS A 239 21.12 17.44 2.77
C CYS A 239 20.31 16.80 1.64
N LEU A 240 19.02 17.07 1.63
CA LEU A 240 18.14 16.72 0.52
C LEU A 240 17.23 17.91 0.24
N SER A 241 17.01 18.18 -1.04
CA SER A 241 15.96 19.09 -1.48
C SER A 241 14.58 18.54 -1.16
N LEU A 242 13.54 19.38 -1.18
CA LEU A 242 12.15 18.93 -1.02
C LEU A 242 11.79 17.86 -2.07
N SER A 243 12.21 18.08 -3.32
CA SER A 243 12.11 17.14 -4.44
C SER A 243 12.74 15.78 -4.12
N MET A 244 14.00 15.76 -3.69
CA MET A 244 14.71 14.52 -3.40
C MET A 244 14.23 13.85 -2.11
N ALA A 245 13.77 14.63 -1.14
CA ALA A 245 13.12 14.11 0.06
C ALA A 245 11.82 13.36 -0.28
N LEU A 246 11.05 13.82 -1.28
CA LEU A 246 9.85 13.12 -1.73
C LEU A 246 10.25 11.82 -2.44
N ALA A 247 11.22 11.92 -3.35
CA ALA A 247 11.71 10.80 -4.17
C ALA A 247 12.30 9.65 -3.32
N LYS A 248 13.16 9.99 -2.35
CA LYS A 248 13.78 9.06 -1.41
C LYS A 248 12.88 8.74 -0.21
N SER A 249 11.70 9.36 -0.14
CA SER A 249 10.76 9.23 0.97
C SER A 249 11.38 9.50 2.34
N ALA A 250 12.20 10.54 2.45
CA ALA A 250 12.90 10.92 3.68
C ALA A 250 11.91 11.48 4.71
N ASN A 251 11.70 10.76 5.81
CA ASN A 251 10.78 11.12 6.89
C ASN A 251 11.30 12.31 7.69
N VAL A 252 12.58 12.30 8.09
CA VAL A 252 13.18 13.39 8.87
C VAL A 252 13.12 14.70 8.10
N VAL A 253 13.50 14.70 6.83
CA VAL A 253 13.53 15.92 6.00
C VAL A 253 12.13 16.49 5.81
N PHE A 254 11.14 15.66 5.46
CA PHE A 254 9.74 16.10 5.36
C PHE A 254 9.20 16.65 6.68
N ALA A 255 9.51 15.98 7.79
CA ALA A 255 9.08 16.41 9.10
C ALA A 255 9.70 17.75 9.52
N LYS A 256 11.00 17.95 9.27
CA LYS A 256 11.69 19.22 9.54
C LYS A 256 11.12 20.35 8.68
N MET A 257 10.93 20.12 7.38
CA MET A 257 10.33 21.11 6.48
C MET A 257 8.89 21.46 6.92
N ALA A 258 8.07 20.47 7.25
CA ALA A 258 6.71 20.70 7.74
C ALA A 258 6.70 21.51 9.06
N VAL A 259 7.48 21.12 10.07
CA VAL A 259 7.57 21.84 11.35
C VAL A 259 8.06 23.28 11.17
N LYS A 260 8.93 23.52 10.20
CA LYS A 260 9.51 24.85 9.95
C LYS A 260 8.57 25.78 9.18
N HIS A 261 7.72 25.25 8.30
CA HIS A 261 6.99 26.04 7.31
C HIS A 261 5.47 25.95 7.40
N LEU A 262 4.93 24.96 8.11
CA LEU A 262 3.50 24.73 8.24
C LEU A 262 3.09 24.75 9.72
N ASP A 263 1.90 25.28 9.98
CA ASP A 263 1.17 24.95 11.19
C ASP A 263 0.21 23.76 10.96
N ALA A 264 -0.45 23.29 12.03
CA ALA A 264 -1.41 22.20 11.91
C ALA A 264 -2.62 22.54 11.03
N ASP A 265 -3.05 23.79 11.00
CA ASP A 265 -4.19 24.23 10.21
C ASP A 265 -3.88 24.23 8.71
N ASP A 266 -2.67 24.60 8.32
CA ASP A 266 -2.18 24.50 6.96
C ASP A 266 -2.27 23.05 6.44
N LEU A 267 -1.81 22.10 7.26
CA LEU A 267 -1.83 20.68 6.89
C LEU A 267 -3.25 20.10 6.93
N ARG A 268 -4.10 20.52 7.86
CA ARG A 268 -5.53 20.14 7.91
C ARG A 268 -6.29 20.66 6.69
N LYS A 269 -6.10 21.93 6.32
CA LYS A 269 -6.70 22.54 5.13
C LYS A 269 -6.25 21.82 3.86
N SER A 270 -4.96 21.50 3.75
CA SER A 270 -4.44 20.70 2.63
C SER A 270 -5.10 19.32 2.60
N ALA A 271 -5.17 18.61 3.73
CA ALA A 271 -5.81 17.30 3.81
C ALA A 271 -7.31 17.34 3.42
N GLU A 272 -8.06 18.32 3.92
CA GLU A 272 -9.47 18.51 3.57
C GLU A 272 -9.65 18.85 2.08
N ARG A 273 -8.79 19.70 1.52
CA ARG A 273 -8.80 20.01 0.08
C ARG A 273 -8.50 18.78 -0.76
N PHE A 274 -7.68 17.85 -0.27
CA PHE A 274 -7.49 16.52 -0.81
C PHE A 274 -8.55 15.50 -0.34
N LEU A 275 -9.74 15.96 0.08
CA LEU A 275 -10.90 15.13 0.42
C LEU A 275 -10.69 14.14 1.59
N PHE A 276 -9.70 14.35 2.45
CA PHE A 276 -9.66 13.64 3.73
C PHE A 276 -10.75 14.16 4.67
N ASN A 277 -11.25 13.27 5.54
CA ASN A 277 -12.32 13.54 6.49
C ASN A 277 -13.66 13.98 5.86
N ARG A 278 -13.87 13.67 4.57
CA ARG A 278 -15.15 13.81 3.87
C ARG A 278 -15.33 12.73 2.80
N PRO A 279 -16.54 12.50 2.27
CA PRO A 279 -16.76 11.61 1.13
C PRO A 279 -16.00 12.08 -0.13
N ILE A 280 -15.53 11.13 -0.94
CA ILE A 280 -14.97 11.41 -2.27
C ILE A 280 -16.08 11.38 -3.32
N PHE A 281 -16.61 12.55 -3.67
CA PHE A 281 -17.81 12.66 -4.53
C PHE A 281 -18.99 11.82 -3.98
N ASP A 282 -19.96 11.47 -4.81
CA ASP A 282 -21.10 10.64 -4.45
C ASP A 282 -20.81 9.13 -4.63
N GLN A 283 -19.59 8.71 -4.29
CA GLN A 283 -19.15 7.33 -4.42
C GLN A 283 -19.31 6.58 -3.09
N PRO A 284 -19.78 5.31 -3.09
CA PRO A 284 -19.90 4.49 -1.89
C PRO A 284 -18.54 3.96 -1.43
N VAL A 285 -17.65 4.88 -1.08
CA VAL A 285 -16.28 4.66 -0.61
C VAL A 285 -16.19 5.13 0.84
N GLU A 286 -15.57 4.33 1.70
CA GLU A 286 -15.35 4.75 3.07
C GLU A 286 -14.46 6.00 3.09
N GLN A 287 -14.93 7.04 3.78
CA GLN A 287 -14.22 8.28 3.98
C GLN A 287 -12.84 8.03 4.57
N SER A 288 -11.80 8.45 3.86
CA SER A 288 -10.42 8.43 4.35
C SER A 288 -10.24 9.43 5.48
N ARG A 289 -9.32 9.16 6.41
CA ARG A 289 -9.13 9.95 7.63
C ARG A 289 -7.74 10.53 7.72
N ALA A 290 -7.66 11.76 8.20
CA ALA A 290 -6.41 12.40 8.59
C ALA A 290 -6.64 13.19 9.87
N GLN A 291 -6.12 12.70 11.00
CA GLN A 291 -6.08 13.46 12.24
C GLN A 291 -4.69 14.05 12.40
N ILE A 292 -4.62 15.38 12.40
CA ILE A 292 -3.38 16.14 12.44
C ILE A 292 -3.27 16.80 13.83
N PRO A 293 -2.30 16.39 14.66
CA PRO A 293 -2.02 17.03 15.95
C PRO A 293 -1.53 18.46 15.77
N ASP A 294 -1.70 19.31 16.79
CA ASP A 294 -1.38 20.74 16.72
C ASP A 294 0.11 21.03 16.56
N SER A 295 0.97 20.26 17.22
CA SER A 295 2.41 20.53 17.21
C SER A 295 3.26 19.31 17.60
N GLY A 296 4.57 19.52 17.67
CA GLY A 296 5.52 18.55 18.21
C GLY A 296 5.77 17.34 17.31
N LEU A 297 6.22 16.25 17.94
CA LEU A 297 6.60 15.03 17.24
C LEU A 297 5.42 14.37 16.52
N ASP A 298 4.22 14.44 17.06
CA ASP A 298 3.06 13.79 16.46
C ASP A 298 2.55 14.57 15.24
N PHE A 299 2.59 15.91 15.25
CA PHE A 299 2.41 16.70 14.03
C PHE A 299 3.44 16.32 12.96
N ALA A 300 4.73 16.28 13.33
CA ALA A 300 5.82 15.88 12.46
C ALA A 300 5.64 14.47 11.87
N ARG A 301 5.13 13.53 12.68
CA ARG A 301 4.78 12.16 12.24
C ARG A 301 3.63 12.18 11.24
N SER A 302 2.55 12.90 11.51
CA SER A 302 1.43 13.06 10.58
C SER A 302 1.87 13.70 9.26
N ALA A 303 2.71 14.73 9.29
CA ALA A 303 3.28 15.35 8.09
C ALA A 303 4.14 14.37 7.27
N ALA A 304 4.81 13.41 7.91
CA ALA A 304 5.54 12.32 7.23
C ALA A 304 4.64 11.14 6.82
N GLY A 305 3.34 11.17 7.17
CA GLY A 305 2.34 10.17 6.83
C GLY A 305 2.13 9.05 7.84
N PHE A 306 2.57 9.25 9.09
CA PHE A 306 2.36 8.35 10.22
C PHE A 306 1.24 8.87 11.13
N GLY A 307 0.90 8.13 12.18
CA GLY A 307 -0.22 8.48 13.06
C GLY A 307 -1.58 8.07 12.48
N GLU A 308 -2.63 8.80 12.85
CA GLU A 308 -4.02 8.51 12.47
C GLU A 308 -4.38 9.07 11.07
N VAL A 309 -3.62 8.61 10.06
CA VAL A 309 -3.86 8.90 8.64
C VAL A 309 -4.12 7.60 7.89
N LYS A 310 -5.35 7.41 7.42
CA LYS A 310 -5.84 6.22 6.73
C LYS A 310 -6.43 6.56 5.37
N LEU A 311 -6.18 5.71 4.39
CA LEU A 311 -6.47 5.98 2.98
C LEU A 311 -7.08 4.75 2.31
N SER A 312 -8.15 4.94 1.54
CA SER A 312 -8.67 3.88 0.66
C SER A 312 -7.93 3.87 -0.68
N PRO A 313 -7.75 2.71 -1.33
CA PRO A 313 -7.11 2.63 -2.64
C PRO A 313 -7.80 3.46 -3.73
N MET A 314 -9.13 3.56 -3.72
CA MET A 314 -9.87 4.43 -4.63
C MET A 314 -9.49 5.91 -4.42
N HIS A 315 -9.44 6.36 -3.17
CA HIS A 315 -9.02 7.73 -2.88
C HIS A 315 -7.54 7.97 -3.22
N ALA A 316 -6.67 6.99 -2.98
CA ALA A 316 -5.26 7.04 -3.38
C ALA A 316 -5.08 7.21 -4.90
N ALA A 317 -5.89 6.50 -5.70
CA ALA A 317 -5.87 6.62 -7.15
C ALA A 317 -6.40 7.99 -7.61
N LEU A 318 -7.44 8.51 -6.95
CA LEU A 318 -7.97 9.85 -7.19
C LEU A 318 -6.93 10.95 -6.93
N ILE A 319 -6.15 10.84 -5.85
CA ILE A 319 -5.04 11.76 -5.54
C ILE A 319 -4.01 11.74 -6.68
N ALA A 320 -3.57 10.56 -7.13
CA ALA A 320 -2.63 10.44 -8.24
C ALA A 320 -3.21 10.99 -9.55
N ALA A 321 -4.47 10.67 -9.87
CA ALA A 321 -5.18 11.19 -11.04
C ALA A 321 -5.25 12.72 -11.01
N SER A 322 -5.52 13.31 -9.85
CA SER A 322 -5.64 14.76 -9.69
C SER A 322 -4.32 15.48 -9.96
N VAL A 323 -3.20 14.95 -9.46
CA VAL A 323 -1.86 15.50 -9.76
C VAL A 323 -1.57 15.38 -11.27
N GLY A 324 -1.86 14.23 -11.87
CA GLY A 324 -1.70 14.02 -13.31
C GLY A 324 -2.62 14.89 -14.18
N ASN A 325 -3.77 15.30 -13.66
CA ASN A 325 -4.77 16.10 -14.36
C ASN A 325 -4.72 17.59 -13.94
N ALA A 326 -3.51 18.15 -13.83
CA ALA A 326 -3.28 19.57 -13.54
C ALA A 326 -4.06 20.10 -12.30
N GLY A 327 -4.17 19.26 -11.27
CA GLY A 327 -4.81 19.57 -10.00
C GLY A 327 -6.32 19.33 -9.97
N VAL A 328 -6.93 18.77 -11.03
CA VAL A 328 -8.38 18.54 -11.11
C VAL A 328 -8.70 17.06 -10.84
N ALA A 329 -9.45 16.81 -9.77
CA ALA A 329 -10.07 15.52 -9.49
C ALA A 329 -11.33 15.36 -10.34
N MET A 330 -11.42 14.28 -11.11
CA MET A 330 -12.64 13.87 -11.79
C MET A 330 -13.38 12.84 -10.93
N GLU A 331 -14.70 12.92 -10.89
CA GLU A 331 -15.51 11.95 -10.16
C GLU A 331 -15.26 10.53 -10.69
N PRO A 332 -14.86 9.58 -9.83
CA PRO A 332 -14.67 8.20 -10.26
C PRO A 332 -15.99 7.59 -10.75
N SER A 333 -16.08 7.21 -12.02
CA SER A 333 -17.27 6.57 -12.59
C SER A 333 -16.96 5.17 -13.09
N VAL A 334 -17.78 4.19 -12.67
CA VAL A 334 -17.72 2.81 -13.16
C VAL A 334 -18.68 2.58 -14.33
N LEU A 335 -19.61 3.51 -14.57
CA LEU A 335 -20.65 3.39 -15.58
C LEU A 335 -20.21 4.08 -16.87
N ASP A 336 -20.26 3.36 -17.99
CA ASP A 336 -19.86 3.88 -19.32
C ASP A 336 -21.08 4.24 -20.17
N SER A 337 -22.10 3.37 -20.23
CA SER A 337 -23.35 3.63 -20.96
C SER A 337 -24.51 2.80 -20.40
N VAL A 338 -25.74 3.28 -20.65
CA VAL A 338 -26.99 2.55 -20.34
C VAL A 338 -27.84 2.45 -21.61
N ASN A 339 -28.17 1.23 -22.02
CA ASN A 339 -28.86 0.93 -23.29
C ASN A 339 -28.17 1.57 -24.52
N GLY A 340 -26.85 1.69 -24.50
CA GLY A 340 -26.05 2.29 -25.57
C GLY A 340 -25.88 3.80 -25.46
N GLU A 341 -26.63 4.48 -24.59
CA GLU A 341 -26.47 5.91 -24.34
C GLU A 341 -25.30 6.16 -23.38
N PRO A 342 -24.27 6.94 -23.76
CA PRO A 342 -23.15 7.26 -22.90
C PRO A 342 -23.58 7.93 -21.58
N VAL A 343 -22.90 7.57 -20.50
CA VAL A 343 -23.03 8.25 -19.21
C VAL A 343 -21.72 8.95 -18.91
N GLU A 344 -21.71 10.27 -19.04
CA GLU A 344 -20.55 11.08 -18.73
C GLU A 344 -20.44 11.33 -17.22
N PRO A 345 -19.22 11.26 -16.65
CA PRO A 345 -18.98 11.69 -15.26
C PRO A 345 -19.29 13.17 -15.11
N THR A 346 -20.15 13.52 -14.15
CA THR A 346 -20.66 14.88 -14.00
C THR A 346 -19.89 15.71 -12.97
N GLY A 347 -19.20 15.07 -12.03
CA GLY A 347 -18.43 15.74 -10.98
C GLY A 347 -16.98 16.01 -11.35
N SER A 348 -16.50 17.23 -11.04
CA SER A 348 -15.08 17.53 -10.95
C SER A 348 -14.80 18.53 -9.84
N MET A 349 -13.57 18.52 -9.29
CA MET A 349 -13.15 19.44 -8.24
C MET A 349 -11.67 19.79 -8.40
N ARG A 350 -11.31 21.06 -8.26
CA ARG A 350 -9.91 21.48 -8.22
C ARG A 350 -9.33 21.28 -6.82
N LEU A 351 -8.35 20.39 -6.69
CA LEU A 351 -7.62 20.12 -5.44
C LEU A 351 -6.31 20.92 -5.36
N LEU A 352 -5.73 21.27 -6.51
CA LEU A 352 -4.47 22.01 -6.62
C LEU A 352 -4.58 23.06 -7.73
N ASN A 353 -3.80 24.14 -7.59
CA ASN A 353 -3.52 24.98 -8.74
C ASN A 353 -2.64 24.20 -9.76
N PRO A 354 -2.66 24.57 -11.05
CA PRO A 354 -1.88 23.89 -12.08
C PRO A 354 -0.37 23.89 -11.81
N GLU A 355 0.16 24.96 -11.22
CA GLU A 355 1.60 25.14 -10.96
C GLU A 355 2.09 24.14 -9.91
N THR A 356 1.43 24.04 -8.76
CA THR A 356 1.72 23.07 -7.71
C THR A 356 1.55 21.64 -8.23
N ALA A 357 0.52 21.37 -9.04
CA ALA A 357 0.35 20.05 -9.66
C ALA A 357 1.51 19.69 -10.60
N ALA A 358 1.99 20.64 -11.39
CA ALA A 358 3.15 20.46 -12.27
C ALA A 358 4.44 20.20 -11.47
N THR A 359 4.71 21.00 -10.44
CA THR A 359 5.89 20.79 -9.58
C THR A 359 5.83 19.45 -8.85
N LEU A 360 4.65 19.07 -8.32
CA LEU A 360 4.48 17.75 -7.69
C LEU A 360 4.67 16.60 -8.67
N ARG A 361 4.16 16.71 -9.90
CA ARG A 361 4.42 15.71 -10.95
C ARG A 361 5.92 15.53 -11.15
N ASP A 362 6.68 16.62 -11.27
CA ASP A 362 8.12 16.55 -11.52
C ASP A 362 8.88 15.93 -10.34
N MET A 363 8.51 16.30 -9.10
CA MET A 363 9.01 15.63 -7.89
C MET A 363 8.65 14.13 -7.86
N MET A 364 7.46 13.75 -8.32
CA MET A 364 7.00 12.37 -8.41
C MET A 364 7.71 11.58 -9.53
N LYS A 365 8.14 12.22 -10.63
CA LYS A 365 9.03 11.61 -11.64
C LYS A 365 10.35 11.18 -10.99
N LEU A 366 10.91 11.99 -10.09
CA LEU A 366 12.14 11.67 -9.37
C LEU A 366 12.02 10.41 -8.49
N THR A 367 10.84 10.12 -7.92
CA THR A 367 10.62 8.86 -7.19
C THR A 367 10.91 7.63 -8.04
N VAL A 368 10.59 7.70 -9.34
CA VAL A 368 10.77 6.60 -10.29
C VAL A 368 12.16 6.62 -10.91
N SER A 369 12.67 7.78 -11.31
CA SER A 369 13.96 7.86 -12.02
C SER A 369 15.17 7.74 -11.09
N GLN A 370 15.07 8.27 -9.86
CA GLN A 370 16.20 8.37 -8.92
C GLN A 370 15.85 7.93 -7.48
N GLY A 371 14.59 7.64 -7.20
CA GLY A 371 14.06 7.44 -5.87
C GLY A 371 13.77 5.99 -5.48
N THR A 372 12.80 5.86 -4.59
CA THR A 372 12.39 4.59 -3.98
C THR A 372 11.78 3.58 -4.95
N ALA A 373 11.25 4.02 -6.11
CA ALA A 373 10.64 3.13 -7.09
C ALA A 373 11.61 2.71 -8.21
N THR A 374 12.78 3.35 -8.33
CA THR A 374 13.77 3.09 -9.39
C THR A 374 14.12 1.62 -9.59
N PRO A 375 14.40 0.82 -8.54
CA PRO A 375 14.78 -0.58 -8.72
C PRO A 375 13.69 -1.45 -9.35
N VAL A 376 12.42 -1.00 -9.30
CA VAL A 376 11.28 -1.74 -9.84
C VAL A 376 10.97 -1.32 -11.26
N PHE A 377 11.16 -0.05 -11.59
CA PHE A 377 10.85 0.50 -12.91
C PHE A 377 12.03 0.44 -13.91
N ARG A 378 13.20 -0.01 -13.46
CA ARG A 378 14.37 -0.24 -14.32
C ARG A 378 14.77 -1.71 -14.36
N ASP A 379 15.14 -2.18 -15.54
CA ASP A 379 15.74 -3.49 -15.78
C ASP A 379 16.99 -3.33 -16.65
N ARG A 380 18.15 -3.80 -16.15
CA ARG A 380 19.46 -3.66 -16.81
C ARG A 380 19.70 -2.27 -17.40
N HIS A 381 19.53 -1.25 -16.57
CA HIS A 381 19.64 0.19 -16.89
C HIS A 381 18.56 0.79 -17.82
N ARG A 382 17.63 -0.02 -18.34
CA ARG A 382 16.53 0.44 -19.21
C ARG A 382 15.22 0.59 -18.45
N ASN A 383 14.37 1.50 -18.89
CA ASN A 383 13.02 1.65 -18.34
C ASN A 383 12.14 0.46 -18.77
N VAL A 384 11.40 -0.12 -17.83
CA VAL A 384 10.51 -1.27 -18.12
C VAL A 384 9.36 -0.88 -19.07
N LEU A 385 8.95 0.40 -19.06
CA LEU A 385 7.90 0.94 -19.92
C LEU A 385 8.45 1.68 -21.16
N GLY A 386 9.72 1.46 -21.52
CA GLY A 386 10.35 2.18 -22.64
C GLY A 386 10.47 3.68 -22.37
N ASP A 387 10.08 4.50 -23.35
CA ASP A 387 10.17 5.97 -23.26
C ASP A 387 9.02 6.60 -22.46
N ILE A 388 8.09 5.79 -21.94
CA ILE A 388 6.99 6.28 -21.12
C ILE A 388 7.52 6.67 -19.75
N GLU A 389 7.57 7.98 -19.48
CA GLU A 389 7.87 8.49 -18.15
C GLU A 389 6.71 8.23 -17.18
N VAL A 390 7.06 7.82 -15.96
CA VAL A 390 6.10 7.54 -14.89
C VAL A 390 6.37 8.49 -13.73
N ALA A 391 5.31 9.11 -13.22
CA ALA A 391 5.35 9.86 -11.96
C ALA A 391 4.68 9.03 -10.87
N GLY A 392 5.30 8.93 -9.68
CA GLY A 392 4.68 8.19 -8.58
C GLY A 392 5.24 8.51 -7.20
N LYS A 393 4.63 7.87 -6.21
CA LYS A 393 5.05 7.89 -4.81
C LYS A 393 4.90 6.50 -4.20
N THR A 394 5.94 6.05 -3.51
CA THR A 394 5.89 4.85 -2.68
C THR A 394 5.44 5.16 -1.26
N GLY A 395 4.84 4.18 -0.60
CA GLY A 395 4.56 4.21 0.84
C GLY A 395 4.87 2.86 1.46
N SER A 396 5.29 2.84 2.73
CA SER A 396 5.54 1.60 3.45
C SER A 396 5.30 1.78 4.94
N LEU A 397 4.65 0.81 5.57
CA LEU A 397 4.46 0.77 7.02
C LEU A 397 4.35 -0.68 7.50
N SER A 398 5.16 -1.06 8.49
CA SER A 398 5.08 -2.38 9.11
C SER A 398 4.42 -2.28 10.48
N VAL A 399 3.46 -3.15 10.74
CA VAL A 399 2.82 -3.34 12.05
C VAL A 399 3.43 -4.59 12.68
N HIS A 400 4.26 -4.38 13.70
CA HIS A 400 5.09 -5.42 14.34
C HIS A 400 4.41 -6.17 15.51
N LYS A 401 3.08 -6.16 15.56
CA LYS A 401 2.28 -6.97 16.53
C LYS A 401 1.68 -8.18 15.83
N ALA A 402 1.17 -9.15 16.57
CA ALA A 402 0.45 -10.29 15.98
C ALA A 402 -1.01 -9.90 15.62
N PRO A 403 -1.50 -10.20 14.40
CA PRO A 403 -0.73 -10.70 13.25
C PRO A 403 0.15 -9.60 12.64
N PHE A 404 1.37 -9.98 12.24
CA PHE A 404 2.30 -9.06 11.57
C PHE A 404 1.72 -8.65 10.22
N LYS A 405 1.73 -7.36 9.91
CA LYS A 405 1.29 -6.82 8.63
C LYS A 405 2.29 -5.82 8.08
N ASP A 406 2.76 -6.08 6.87
CA ASP A 406 3.61 -5.16 6.12
C ASP A 406 2.83 -4.53 4.97
N TYR A 407 2.52 -3.25 5.10
CA TYR A 407 1.84 -2.46 4.09
C TYR A 407 2.87 -1.87 3.15
N SER A 408 2.72 -2.12 1.86
CA SER A 408 3.46 -1.44 0.80
C SER A 408 2.47 -0.77 -0.15
N TRP A 409 2.82 0.43 -0.61
CA TRP A 409 2.02 1.25 -1.51
C TRP A 409 2.84 1.70 -2.73
N PHE A 410 2.13 1.88 -3.83
CA PHE A 410 2.53 2.77 -4.91
C PHE A 410 1.29 3.50 -5.41
N VAL A 411 1.40 4.81 -5.57
CA VAL A 411 0.41 5.63 -6.29
C VAL A 411 1.14 6.39 -7.38
N GLY A 412 0.58 6.50 -8.56
CA GLY A 412 1.24 7.20 -9.65
C GLY A 412 0.44 7.17 -10.94
N PHE A 413 0.98 7.80 -11.97
CA PHE A 413 0.31 7.94 -13.26
C PHE A 413 1.33 7.95 -14.39
N ALA A 414 0.87 7.60 -15.59
CA ALA A 414 1.71 7.59 -16.78
C ALA A 414 0.87 7.76 -18.07
N PRO A 415 1.48 8.25 -19.17
CA PRO A 415 2.73 9.02 -19.20
C PRO A 415 2.70 10.23 -18.25
N ALA A 416 3.84 10.69 -17.73
CA ALA A 416 3.85 11.76 -16.73
C ALA A 416 3.26 13.07 -17.27
N ASP A 417 3.58 13.44 -18.50
CA ASP A 417 3.23 14.76 -19.06
C ASP A 417 1.88 14.77 -19.80
N ASP A 418 1.38 13.60 -20.22
CA ASP A 418 0.01 13.41 -20.76
C ASP A 418 -0.62 12.12 -20.21
N PRO A 419 -1.07 12.13 -18.94
CA PRO A 419 -1.50 10.91 -18.26
C PRO A 419 -2.72 10.26 -18.92
N LYS A 420 -2.61 8.95 -19.17
CA LYS A 420 -3.72 8.10 -19.66
C LYS A 420 -4.27 7.19 -18.58
N ILE A 421 -3.47 6.92 -17.54
CA ILE A 421 -3.84 6.05 -16.43
C ILE A 421 -3.18 6.55 -15.14
N ALA A 422 -3.96 6.61 -14.06
CA ALA A 422 -3.49 6.71 -12.69
C ALA A 422 -3.77 5.39 -11.96
N VAL A 423 -2.81 4.90 -11.19
CA VAL A 423 -2.87 3.64 -10.46
C VAL A 423 -2.58 3.88 -8.99
N ALA A 424 -3.38 3.27 -8.12
CA ALA A 424 -3.00 3.01 -6.74
C ALA A 424 -2.98 1.50 -6.49
N ALA A 425 -1.87 1.00 -5.98
CA ALA A 425 -1.71 -0.37 -5.53
C ALA A 425 -1.34 -0.36 -4.05
N VAL A 426 -2.01 -1.21 -3.27
CA VAL A 426 -1.62 -1.57 -1.90
C VAL A 426 -1.47 -3.07 -1.80
N VAL A 427 -0.39 -3.51 -1.14
CA VAL A 427 -0.15 -4.91 -0.83
C VAL A 427 0.14 -5.02 0.66
N VAL A 428 -0.63 -5.87 1.33
CA VAL A 428 -0.48 -6.25 2.73
C VAL A 428 0.14 -7.65 2.77
N ASN A 429 1.34 -7.72 3.34
CA ASN A 429 2.11 -8.94 3.44
C ASN A 429 2.22 -9.43 4.88
N GLY A 430 2.35 -10.73 5.05
CA GLY A 430 2.82 -11.33 6.30
C GLY A 430 4.35 -11.35 6.38
N LEU A 431 4.89 -12.14 7.31
CA LEU A 431 6.35 -12.27 7.50
C LEU A 431 7.08 -12.81 6.26
N LYS A 432 6.43 -13.74 5.54
CA LYS A 432 6.92 -14.31 4.28
C LYS A 432 6.14 -13.67 3.13
N TRP A 433 6.83 -13.12 2.14
CA TRP A 433 6.18 -12.43 1.03
C TRP A 433 6.95 -12.57 -0.28
N ARG A 434 6.25 -12.28 -1.38
CA ARG A 434 6.76 -12.47 -2.75
C ARG A 434 6.58 -11.27 -3.66
N VAL A 435 5.83 -10.25 -3.25
CA VAL A 435 5.58 -9.05 -4.06
C VAL A 435 5.35 -7.82 -3.18
N HIS A 436 5.60 -6.64 -3.74
CA HIS A 436 5.23 -5.35 -3.15
C HIS A 436 4.44 -4.51 -4.14
N ALA A 437 3.72 -3.52 -3.63
CA ALA A 437 2.85 -2.66 -4.44
C ALA A 437 3.52 -1.93 -5.62
N PRO A 438 4.76 -1.40 -5.54
CA PRO A 438 5.39 -0.78 -6.71
C PRO A 438 5.51 -1.71 -7.92
N TYR A 439 5.74 -3.00 -7.67
CA TYR A 439 5.79 -4.00 -8.74
C TYR A 439 4.42 -4.21 -9.37
N ILE A 440 3.38 -4.35 -8.54
CA ILE A 440 1.99 -4.49 -9.01
C ILE A 440 1.57 -3.28 -9.84
N ALA A 441 1.86 -2.06 -9.36
CA ALA A 441 1.52 -0.84 -10.07
C ALA A 441 2.27 -0.71 -11.41
N ARG A 442 3.57 -1.06 -11.44
CA ARG A 442 4.33 -1.11 -12.70
C ARG A 442 3.67 -2.04 -13.72
N GLU A 443 3.25 -3.23 -13.29
CA GLU A 443 2.57 -4.18 -14.17
C GLU A 443 1.20 -3.67 -14.62
N ALA A 444 0.47 -2.94 -13.77
CA ALA A 444 -0.78 -2.28 -14.16
C ALA A 444 -0.55 -1.25 -15.28
N LEU A 445 0.42 -0.35 -15.09
CA LEU A 445 0.79 0.67 -16.06
C LEU A 445 1.25 0.03 -17.38
N LYS A 446 2.12 -0.99 -17.30
CA LYS A 446 2.60 -1.73 -18.47
C LYS A 446 1.46 -2.43 -19.21
N ALA A 447 0.58 -3.14 -18.50
CA ALA A 447 -0.54 -3.87 -19.10
C ALA A 447 -1.50 -2.94 -19.86
N TYR A 448 -1.69 -1.72 -19.37
CA TYR A 448 -2.55 -0.73 -20.01
C TYR A 448 -1.88 0.01 -21.16
N LEU A 449 -0.65 0.48 -20.98
CA LEU A 449 0.02 1.39 -21.93
C LEU A 449 0.82 0.69 -23.03
N VAL A 450 1.39 -0.48 -22.72
CA VAL A 450 2.32 -1.20 -23.61
C VAL A 450 1.73 -2.56 -24.02
N GLY A 451 1.02 -3.21 -23.10
CA GLY A 451 0.57 -4.59 -23.25
C GLY A 451 1.69 -5.61 -23.02
N GLY A 452 1.50 -6.82 -23.57
CA GLY A 452 2.42 -7.95 -23.41
C GLY A 452 2.21 -8.76 -22.12
N PRO A 453 3.02 -9.81 -21.90
CA PRO A 453 2.87 -10.68 -20.73
C PRO A 453 3.28 -9.96 -19.43
N LEU A 454 2.61 -10.36 -18.34
CA LEU A 454 3.01 -10.00 -16.97
C LEU A 454 4.46 -10.44 -16.72
N GLY A 455 5.23 -9.60 -16.03
CA GLY A 455 6.60 -9.89 -15.64
C GLY A 455 6.72 -11.10 -14.69
N GLN A 456 7.92 -11.70 -14.64
CA GLN A 456 8.18 -12.86 -13.80
C GLN A 456 8.23 -12.55 -12.29
N PRO A 457 7.96 -13.53 -11.42
CA PRO A 457 8.05 -13.40 -9.97
C PRO A 457 9.39 -12.84 -9.47
N PRO A 458 9.40 -11.78 -8.64
CA PRO A 458 10.57 -11.50 -7.84
C PRO A 458 10.79 -12.65 -6.84
N VAL A 459 12.07 -12.90 -6.52
CA VAL A 459 12.47 -13.95 -5.57
C VAL A 459 11.82 -13.68 -4.21
N ALA A 460 11.30 -14.73 -3.56
CA ALA A 460 10.67 -14.63 -2.25
C ALA A 460 11.64 -14.01 -1.23
N ARG A 461 11.13 -13.08 -0.42
CA ARG A 461 11.91 -12.36 0.58
C ARG A 461 11.32 -12.62 1.97
N PHE A 462 12.21 -12.70 2.96
CA PHE A 462 11.87 -12.92 4.37
C PHE A 462 12.15 -11.64 5.17
N LYS A 463 11.17 -11.18 5.96
CA LYS A 463 11.44 -10.20 7.02
C LYS A 463 11.70 -10.96 8.33
N HIS A 464 12.89 -10.79 8.90
CA HIS A 464 13.25 -11.37 10.19
C HIS A 464 12.48 -10.66 11.31
N TYR A 465 11.68 -11.41 12.07
CA TYR A 465 11.02 -10.91 13.28
C TYR A 465 11.93 -11.22 14.48
N LYS A 466 12.70 -10.23 14.95
CA LYS A 466 13.35 -10.36 16.26
C LYS A 466 12.25 -10.22 17.32
N ARG A 467 11.90 -11.32 17.99
CA ARG A 467 11.18 -11.24 19.28
C ARG A 467 12.12 -10.54 20.25
N ARG A 468 11.81 -9.30 20.66
CA ARG A 468 12.46 -8.77 21.86
C ARG A 468 12.11 -9.69 23.03
N ARG A 469 13.12 -10.39 23.53
CA ARG A 469 13.04 -11.04 24.84
C ARG A 469 12.87 -9.91 25.84
N LYS A 470 11.75 -9.90 26.57
CA LYS A 470 11.62 -9.07 27.77
C LYS A 470 12.75 -9.50 28.71
N HIS A 471 13.79 -8.69 28.85
CA HIS A 471 14.68 -8.78 29.99
C HIS A 471 13.83 -8.44 31.22
N HIS A 472 13.49 -9.46 32.01
CA HIS A 472 13.19 -9.25 33.43
C HIS A 472 14.55 -9.25 34.11
N GLY A 473 15.01 -8.07 34.47
CA GLY A 473 16.12 -7.82 35.39
C GLY A 473 15.59 -6.94 36.51
#